data_AF-A0A3A6P1X6-F1
#
_entry.id   AF-A0A3A6P1X6-F1
#
_cell.length_a   1.000
_cell.length_b   1.000
_cell.length_c   1.000
_cell.angle_alpha   90.00
_cell.angle_beta   90.00
_cell.angle_gamma   90.00
#
_symmetry.space_group_name_H-M   'P 1'
#
loop_
_entity.id
_entity.type
_entity.pdbx_description
1 polymer ?
#
loop_
_entity_poly.entity_id
_entity_poly.type
_entity_poly.pdbx_seq_one_letter_code
_entity_poly.pdbx_strand_id
1 'polypeptide(L)'
;MSNGVLTYRELIKRLKPYGVEVRVNRGKGSERILLLPETPGGSKGPQYPIKYHGDNTRVGRGALAAVLRRFNIDPKDYFWR
;
A
#
# COMPACT_ATOMS: atom_id res chain seq x y z
N MET A 1 1.92 17.99 -12.13
CA MET A 1 2.43 16.83 -12.90
C MET A 1 2.27 15.59 -12.06
N SER A 2 1.45 14.64 -12.51
CA SER A 2 1.04 13.45 -11.78
C SER A 2 2.13 12.38 -11.82
N ASN A 3 3.22 12.56 -11.07
CA ASN A 3 4.40 11.67 -11.05
C ASN A 3 4.17 10.42 -10.16
N GLY A 4 3.02 9.76 -10.31
CA GLY A 4 2.76 8.50 -9.64
C GLY A 4 3.42 7.35 -10.38
N VAL A 5 4.33 6.65 -9.70
CA VAL A 5 5.07 5.50 -10.24
C VAL A 5 4.12 4.33 -10.50
N LEU A 6 3.12 4.14 -9.63
CA LEU A 6 2.13 3.07 -9.73
C LEU A 6 0.73 3.60 -9.48
N THR A 7 -0.27 2.92 -10.04
CA THR A 7 -1.64 3.03 -9.57
C THR A 7 -1.84 2.26 -8.26
N TYR A 8 -2.86 2.61 -7.49
CA TYR A 8 -3.25 1.90 -6.28
C TYR A 8 -3.45 0.41 -6.56
N ARG A 9 -4.17 0.06 -7.64
CA ARG A 9 -4.41 -1.33 -8.03
C ARG A 9 -3.11 -2.10 -8.28
N GLU A 10 -2.15 -1.49 -8.98
CA GLU A 10 -0.84 -2.09 -9.21
C GLU A 10 -0.09 -2.28 -7.90
N LEU A 11 -0.09 -1.28 -7.02
CA LEU A 11 0.54 -1.39 -5.71
C LEU A 11 -0.02 -2.58 -4.91
N ILE A 12 -1.34 -2.71 -4.78
CA ILE A 12 -1.96 -3.81 -4.04
C ILE A 12 -1.60 -5.17 -4.67
N LYS A 13 -1.64 -5.28 -6.00
CA LYS A 13 -1.24 -6.51 -6.69
C LYS A 13 0.20 -6.91 -6.36
N ARG A 14 1.10 -5.92 -6.24
CA ARG A 14 2.52 -6.15 -5.92
C ARG A 14 2.78 -6.42 -4.44
N LEU A 15 1.95 -5.89 -3.54
CA LEU A 15 2.07 -6.12 -2.09
C LEU A 15 1.43 -7.44 -1.63
N LYS A 16 0.45 -7.97 -2.37
CA LYS A 16 -0.26 -9.22 -2.03
C LYS A 16 0.66 -10.42 -1.74
N PRO A 17 1.72 -10.70 -2.53
CA PRO A 17 2.65 -11.81 -2.24
C PRO A 17 3.40 -11.67 -0.91
N TYR A 18 3.49 -10.45 -0.36
CA TYR A 18 4.11 -10.17 0.94
C TYR A 18 3.12 -10.29 2.10
N GLY A 19 1.89 -10.76 1.85
CA GLY A 19 0.87 -10.91 2.89
C GLY A 19 0.19 -9.62 3.33
N VAL A 20 0.40 -8.51 2.60
CA VAL A 20 -0.25 -7.23 2.91
C VAL A 20 -1.73 -7.29 2.52
N GLU A 21 -2.57 -6.89 3.47
CA GLU A 21 -4.02 -6.81 3.34
C GLU A 21 -4.50 -5.37 3.26
N VAL A 22 -5.63 -5.17 2.58
CA VAL A 22 -6.31 -3.87 2.51
C VAL A 22 -7.50 -3.87 3.45
N ARG A 23 -7.55 -2.90 4.35
CA ARG A 23 -8.69 -2.66 5.24
C ARG A 23 -9.30 -1.29 4.91
N VAL A 24 -10.63 -1.21 4.97
CA VAL A 24 -11.36 0.04 4.77
C VAL A 24 -11.30 0.85 6.06
N ASN A 25 -10.85 2.10 5.98
CA ASN A 25 -10.98 3.03 7.09
C ASN A 25 -12.43 3.53 7.14
N ARG A 26 -13.25 2.98 8.04
CA ARG A 26 -14.70 3.30 8.13
C ARG A 26 -14.98 4.79 8.40
N GLY A 27 -14.02 5.53 8.95
CA GLY A 27 -14.15 6.98 9.18
C GLY A 27 -13.62 7.88 8.05
N LYS A 28 -12.92 7.33 7.05
CA LYS A 28 -12.29 8.11 5.96
C LYS A 28 -12.35 7.35 4.63
N GLY A 29 -13.38 7.64 3.83
CA GLY A 29 -13.59 6.99 2.53
C GLY A 29 -12.48 7.25 1.49
N SER A 30 -11.75 8.36 1.66
CA SER A 30 -10.60 8.77 0.82
C SER A 30 -9.28 8.09 1.18
N GLU A 31 -9.29 7.16 2.12
CA GLU A 31 -8.11 6.42 2.56
C GLU A 31 -8.40 4.92 2.66
N ARG A 32 -7.34 4.13 2.53
CA ARG A 32 -7.31 2.71 2.86
C ARG A 32 -6.16 2.45 3.83
N ILE A 33 -6.32 1.43 4.66
CA ILE A 33 -5.26 0.97 5.55
C ILE A 33 -4.62 -0.24 4.89
N LEU A 34 -3.33 -0.14 4.62
CA LEU A 34 -2.50 -1.30 4.30
C LEU A 34 -2.04 -1.90 5.62
N LEU A 35 -2.28 -3.19 5.84
CA LEU A 35 -1.92 -3.93 7.03
C LEU A 35 -1.07 -5.13 6.64
N LEU A 36 0.10 -5.27 7.25
CA LEU A 36 0.83 -6.53 7.26
C LEU A 36 0.53 -7.23 8.60
N PRO A 37 -0.37 -8.23 8.63
CA PRO A 37 -0.79 -8.82 9.88
C PRO A 37 0.30 -9.77 10.43
N GLU A 38 0.49 -9.76 11.75
CA GLU A 38 1.44 -10.65 12.44
C GLU A 38 1.00 -12.12 12.38
N THR A 39 -0.30 -12.35 12.27
CA THR A 39 -0.93 -13.68 12.12
C THR A 39 -1.94 -13.64 10.98
N PRO A 40 -2.16 -14.74 10.23
CA PRO A 40 -3.14 -14.77 9.15
C PRO A 40 -4.53 -14.29 9.59
N GLY A 41 -5.06 -13.25 8.93
CA GLY A 41 -6.35 -12.65 9.26
C GLY A 41 -6.37 -11.78 10.53
N GLY A 42 -5.24 -11.64 11.22
CA GLY A 42 -5.08 -10.81 12.42
C GLY A 42 -5.27 -9.30 12.12
N SER A 43 -5.57 -8.54 13.18
CA SER A 43 -5.73 -7.07 13.11
C SER A 43 -4.50 -6.29 13.59
N LYS A 44 -3.48 -7.00 14.10
CA LYS A 44 -2.25 -6.43 14.65
C LYS A 44 -1.09 -6.58 13.66
N GLY A 45 -0.21 -5.60 13.65
CA GLY A 45 0.99 -5.55 12.83
C GLY A 45 1.25 -4.17 12.22
N PRO A 46 2.32 -4.03 11.42
CA PRO A 46 2.62 -2.79 10.73
C PRO A 46 1.46 -2.32 9.85
N GLN A 47 1.07 -1.05 10.00
CA GLN A 47 0.03 -0.41 9.22
C GLN A 47 0.53 0.87 8.55
N TYR A 48 -0.05 1.19 7.40
CA TYR A 48 0.18 2.42 6.68
C TYR A 48 -1.12 2.93 6.02
N PRO A 49 -1.59 4.15 6.35
CA PRO A 49 -2.70 4.77 5.63
C PRO A 49 -2.24 5.25 4.26
N ILE A 50 -2.99 4.91 3.22
CA ILE A 50 -2.72 5.35 1.86
C ILE A 50 -3.95 6.04 1.27
N LYS A 51 -3.71 7.10 0.49
CA LYS A 51 -4.76 7.81 -0.24
C LYS A 51 -5.44 6.89 -1.25
N TYR A 52 -6.76 6.98 -1.31
CA TYR A 52 -7.58 6.17 -2.19
C TYR A 52 -8.76 7.00 -2.73
N HIS A 53 -8.74 7.25 -4.04
CA HIS A 53 -9.82 7.86 -4.81
C HIS A 53 -10.29 6.92 -5.93
N GLY A 54 -10.06 5.60 -5.75
CA GLY A 54 -10.30 4.56 -6.76
C GLY A 54 -9.03 3.82 -7.18
N ASP A 55 -9.20 2.74 -7.93
CA ASP A 55 -8.12 1.84 -8.36
C ASP A 55 -7.02 2.53 -9.17
N ASN A 56 -7.38 3.55 -9.96
CA ASN A 56 -6.47 4.33 -10.79
C ASN A 56 -5.75 5.46 -10.04
N THR A 57 -5.97 5.58 -8.72
CA THR A 57 -5.28 6.59 -7.89
C THR A 57 -3.77 6.41 -8.03
N ARG A 58 -3.07 7.48 -8.43
CA ARG A 58 -1.62 7.49 -8.59
C ARG A 58 -0.94 7.55 -7.22
N VAL A 59 -0.04 6.61 -6.96
CA VAL A 59 0.81 6.57 -5.77
C VAL A 59 2.17 7.17 -6.09
N GLY A 60 2.49 8.27 -5.41
CA GLY A 60 3.77 8.95 -5.58
C GLY A 60 4.95 8.15 -5.01
N ARG A 61 6.16 8.44 -5.52
CA ARG A 61 7.41 7.78 -5.12
C ARG A 61 7.65 7.78 -3.61
N GLY A 62 7.40 8.91 -2.94
CA GLY A 62 7.58 9.05 -1.49
C GLY A 62 6.62 8.18 -0.67
N ALA A 63 5.35 8.11 -1.07
CA ALA A 63 4.37 7.24 -0.43
C ALA A 63 4.73 5.77 -0.63
N LEU A 64 5.16 5.39 -1.83
CA LEU A 64 5.64 4.04 -2.13
C LEU A 64 6.86 3.68 -1.27
N ALA A 65 7.87 4.55 -1.18
CA ALA A 65 9.05 4.33 -0.35
C ALA A 65 8.69 4.16 1.14
N ALA A 66 7.75 4.98 1.65
CA ALA A 66 7.29 4.88 3.03
C ALA A 66 6.56 3.56 3.31
N VAL A 67 5.72 3.08 2.38
CA VAL A 67 5.05 1.78 2.47
C VAL A 67 6.07 0.64 2.52
N LEU A 68 7.02 0.61 1.59
CA LEU A 68 8.03 -0.44 1.51
C LEU A 68 8.91 -0.48 2.77
N ARG A 69 9.34 0.69 3.26
CA ARG A 69 10.07 0.81 4.53
C ARG A 69 9.24 0.33 5.72
N ARG A 70 7.95 0.68 5.78
CA ARG A 70 7.06 0.30 6.89
C ARG A 70 6.87 -1.21 6.99
N PHE A 71 6.88 -1.90 5.85
CA PHE A 71 6.68 -3.36 5.75
C PHE A 71 7.98 -4.14 5.59
N ASN A 72 9.14 -3.47 5.67
CA ASN A 72 10.45 -4.07 5.48
C ASN A 72 10.56 -4.86 4.16
N ILE A 73 9.97 -4.33 3.09
CA ILE A 73 9.99 -4.93 1.75
C ILE A 73 11.14 -4.31 0.96
N ASP A 74 12.03 -5.15 0.44
CA ASP A 74 13.14 -4.73 -0.42
C ASP A 74 12.59 -4.11 -1.73
N PRO A 75 12.88 -2.82 -1.97
CA PRO A 75 12.38 -2.10 -3.14
C PRO A 75 13.18 -2.47 -4.40
N LYS A 76 13.03 -3.70 -4.91
CA LYS A 76 13.59 -4.14 -6.20
C LYS A 76 12.97 -3.39 -7.38
N ASP A 77 13.52 -3.55 -8.59
CA ASP A 77 12.98 -3.01 -9.87
C ASP A 77 11.48 -3.29 -10.06
N TYR A 78 11.01 -4.37 -9.43
CA TYR A 78 9.60 -4.72 -9.35
C TYR A 78 8.69 -3.60 -8.83
N PHE A 79 9.17 -2.57 -8.12
CA PHE A 79 8.35 -1.44 -7.65
C PHE A 79 8.66 -0.08 -8.34
N TRP A 80 9.73 0.03 -9.14
CA TRP A 80 10.24 1.31 -9.66
C TRP A 80 10.20 1.48 -11.19
N ARG A 81 9.27 0.80 -11.86
CA ARG A 81 9.09 0.92 -13.32
C ARG A 81 8.87 2.36 -13.79
#